data_AF-A0A9Q0Z977-F1
#
_entry.id   AF-A0A9Q0Z977-F1
#
_cell.length_a   1.000
_cell.length_b   1.000
_cell.length_c   1.000
_cell.angle_alpha   90.00
_cell.angle_beta   90.00
_cell.angle_gamma   90.00
#
_symmetry.space_group_name_H-M   'P 1'
#
loop_
_entity.id
_entity.type
_entity.pdbx_description
1 polymer ?
#
loop_
_entity_poly.entity_id
_entity_poly.type
_entity_poly.pdbx_seq_one_letter_code
_entity_poly.pdbx_strand_id
1 'polypeptide(L)'
;MKLLLLIWKGQGEWEEDWGETYAGKRQPALFLIDINSGQVLPVKGIPKSLSTGRVVWAPSTQGLHQYLVFVGWSSNPRKLGIKHCYNRPCALYAVRAPIYASEASDFEVKESPNEDSPVLNLTESISSAFFPSFSFQPLDPLHVDDLYSPDGRFLVFLSRSCSVDSGAHSATDSFHRIDWPVKPVNGQLSSSIIIDVVSSSSCLSV
;
A
#
# COMPACT_ATOMS: atom_id res chain seq x y z
N MET A 1 1.17 -8.97 15.53
CA MET A 1 2.16 -8.77 14.44
C MET A 1 2.58 -7.31 14.42
N LYS A 2 3.85 -6.98 14.69
CA LYS A 2 4.35 -5.59 14.82
C LYS A 2 5.02 -5.17 13.52
N LEU A 3 4.59 -4.05 12.94
CA LEU A 3 5.28 -3.41 11.81
C LEU A 3 6.57 -2.76 12.36
N LEU A 4 7.73 -3.29 11.99
CA LEU A 4 9.02 -2.70 12.38
C LEU A 4 9.48 -1.76 11.27
N LEU A 5 9.54 -0.45 11.55
CA LEU A 5 10.23 0.51 10.70
C LEU A 5 11.72 0.42 11.04
N LEU A 6 12.51 -0.27 10.21
CA LEU A 6 13.95 -0.40 10.41
C LEU A 6 14.67 0.90 10.04
N ILE A 7 15.53 1.40 10.92
CA ILE A 7 16.45 2.52 10.65
C ILE A 7 17.68 1.95 9.95
N TRP A 8 18.00 2.47 8.78
CA TRP A 8 19.02 1.96 7.87
C TRP A 8 20.41 2.58 8.13
N LYS A 9 21.48 1.78 7.96
CA LYS A 9 22.88 2.09 8.34
C LYS A 9 23.68 3.01 7.37
N GLY A 10 23.05 3.70 6.43
CA GLY A 10 23.71 4.80 5.72
C GLY A 10 24.49 4.46 4.44
N GLN A 11 24.51 3.22 3.94
CA GLN A 11 25.28 2.84 2.74
C GLN A 11 24.42 2.65 1.49
N GLY A 12 24.34 3.67 0.65
CA GLY A 12 23.57 3.65 -0.59
C GLY A 12 23.80 4.92 -1.39
N GLU A 13 23.35 4.92 -2.64
CA GLU A 13 23.50 6.05 -3.57
C GLU A 13 23.10 7.37 -2.91
N TRP A 14 23.82 8.43 -3.27
CA TRP A 14 23.48 9.77 -2.82
C TRP A 14 22.13 10.15 -3.42
N GLU A 15 21.23 10.64 -2.57
CA GLU A 15 19.93 11.16 -2.94
C GLU A 15 19.76 12.50 -2.25
N GLU A 16 19.16 13.46 -2.96
CA GLU A 16 18.79 14.73 -2.35
C GLU A 16 17.84 14.48 -1.17
N ASP A 17 17.97 15.26 -0.10
CA ASP A 17 17.13 15.10 1.08
C ASP A 17 15.66 15.49 0.82
N TRP A 18 14.80 15.14 1.76
CA TRP A 18 13.39 15.52 1.74
C TRP A 18 13.14 16.91 2.37
N GLY A 19 14.20 17.67 2.66
CA GLY A 19 14.18 18.98 3.33
C GLY A 19 13.39 19.02 4.64
N GLU A 20 12.93 20.22 5.03
CA GLU A 20 12.12 20.47 6.23
C GLU A 20 12.69 19.83 7.51
N THR A 21 11.90 19.01 8.22
CA THR A 21 12.34 18.21 9.38
C THR A 21 12.80 16.79 9.00
N TYR A 22 13.13 16.59 7.72
CA TYR A 22 13.63 15.34 7.13
C TYR A 22 15.04 15.46 6.54
N ALA A 23 15.81 16.49 6.90
CA ALA A 23 17.23 16.57 6.57
C ALA A 23 17.98 15.28 6.96
N GLY A 24 18.73 14.72 6.01
CA GLY A 24 19.47 13.45 6.19
C GLY A 24 18.60 12.19 6.23
N LYS A 25 17.28 12.28 6.08
CA LYS A 25 16.39 11.11 6.00
C LYS A 25 16.20 10.72 4.53
N ARG A 26 16.19 9.41 4.30
CA ARG A 26 15.91 8.83 2.99
C ARG A 26 14.43 8.51 2.84
N GLN A 27 14.05 8.28 1.60
CA GLN A 27 12.71 7.81 1.27
C GLN A 27 12.42 6.47 1.95
N PRO A 28 11.23 6.29 2.55
CA PRO A 28 10.84 5.01 3.09
C PRO A 28 10.77 3.96 1.97
N ALA A 29 11.25 2.75 2.28
CA ALA A 29 11.20 1.58 1.41
C ALA A 29 10.57 0.40 2.16
N LEU A 30 9.93 -0.51 1.41
CA LEU A 30 9.28 -1.68 1.98
C LEU A 30 10.23 -2.88 2.01
N PHE A 31 10.22 -3.58 3.14
CA PHE A 31 10.97 -4.81 3.37
C PHE A 31 10.04 -5.86 3.96
N LEU A 32 10.26 -7.11 3.58
CA LEU A 32 9.68 -8.28 4.21
C LEU A 32 10.70 -8.85 5.20
N ILE A 33 10.26 -9.22 6.39
CA ILE A 33 11.08 -9.90 7.39
C ILE A 33 10.41 -11.21 7.79
N ASP A 34 11.15 -12.31 7.71
CA ASP A 34 10.78 -13.57 8.32
C ASP A 34 11.23 -13.51 9.79
N ILE A 35 10.24 -13.61 10.68
CA ILE A 35 10.47 -13.49 12.13
C ILE A 35 11.20 -14.71 12.69
N ASN A 36 11.03 -15.88 12.07
CA ASN A 36 11.62 -17.13 12.53
C ASN A 36 13.08 -17.23 12.10
N SER A 37 13.38 -16.93 10.83
CA SER A 37 14.75 -16.99 10.31
C SER A 37 15.55 -15.69 10.49
N GLY A 38 14.86 -14.57 10.72
CA GLY A 38 15.46 -13.24 10.75
C GLY A 38 15.87 -12.72 9.37
N GLN A 39 15.56 -13.45 8.28
CA GLN A 39 15.89 -13.02 6.93
C GLN A 39 15.07 -11.79 6.54
N VAL A 40 15.71 -10.84 5.85
CA VAL A 40 15.09 -9.61 5.36
C VAL A 40 15.22 -9.52 3.85
N LEU A 41 14.10 -9.36 3.16
CA LEU A 41 14.04 -9.21 1.71
C LEU A 41 13.47 -7.84 1.32
N PRO A 42 14.12 -7.08 0.41
CA PRO A 42 13.52 -5.86 -0.13
C PRO A 42 12.33 -6.19 -1.03
N VAL A 43 11.26 -5.39 -0.94
CA VAL A 43 10.15 -5.46 -1.89
C VAL A 43 10.56 -4.74 -3.17
N LYS A 44 10.63 -5.47 -4.29
CA LYS A 44 11.03 -4.94 -5.60
C LYS A 44 9.84 -4.35 -6.37
N GLY A 45 10.11 -3.64 -7.45
CA GLY A 45 9.08 -3.09 -8.36
C GLY A 45 8.43 -1.77 -7.92
N ILE A 46 8.87 -1.19 -6.80
CA ILE A 46 8.41 0.14 -6.33
C ILE A 46 9.35 1.20 -6.91
N PRO A 47 8.85 2.16 -7.73
CA PRO A 47 9.69 3.17 -8.34
C PRO A 47 10.23 4.16 -7.29
N LYS A 48 11.48 4.62 -7.46
CA LYS A 48 12.12 5.61 -6.57
C LYS A 48 11.34 6.95 -6.49
N SER A 49 10.49 7.27 -7.46
CA SER A 49 9.63 8.46 -7.39
C SER A 49 8.44 8.34 -6.43
N LEU A 50 8.19 7.16 -5.85
CA LEU A 50 7.02 6.87 -5.03
C LEU A 50 7.39 6.66 -3.56
N SER A 51 7.08 7.63 -2.69
CA SER A 51 7.32 7.50 -1.26
C SER A 51 6.26 6.64 -0.61
N THR A 52 6.64 5.53 0.01
CA THR A 52 5.70 4.57 0.62
C THR A 52 5.32 4.96 2.04
N GLY A 53 4.07 4.75 2.44
CA GLY A 53 3.61 4.94 3.82
C GLY A 53 3.04 3.66 4.41
N ARG A 54 1.94 3.83 5.16
CA ARG A 54 1.22 2.72 5.80
C ARG A 54 0.99 1.59 4.79
N VAL A 55 1.37 0.39 5.20
CA VAL A 55 1.27 -0.86 4.43
C VAL A 55 0.42 -1.86 5.22
N VAL A 56 -0.36 -2.67 4.51
CA VAL A 56 -1.16 -3.77 5.04
C VAL A 56 -1.00 -5.00 4.15
N TRP A 57 -1.13 -6.18 4.76
CA TRP A 57 -1.21 -7.42 4.00
C TRP A 57 -2.59 -7.54 3.35
N ALA A 58 -2.59 -7.91 2.07
CA ALA A 58 -3.81 -8.35 1.43
C ALA A 58 -4.21 -9.73 1.95
N PRO A 59 -5.51 -10.01 2.14
CA PRO A 59 -6.01 -11.35 2.41
C PRO A 59 -5.55 -12.31 1.30
N SER A 60 -4.94 -13.43 1.70
CA SER A 60 -4.52 -14.47 0.76
C SER A 60 -5.76 -15.09 0.14
N THR A 61 -5.77 -15.20 -1.19
CA THR A 61 -6.84 -15.84 -1.94
C THR A 61 -6.25 -17.04 -2.66
N GLN A 62 -6.92 -18.18 -2.56
CA GLN A 62 -6.41 -19.45 -3.09
C GLN A 62 -6.04 -19.31 -4.57
N GLY A 63 -4.78 -19.63 -4.91
CA GLY A 63 -4.26 -19.54 -6.27
C GLY A 63 -3.75 -18.16 -6.71
N LEU A 64 -3.77 -17.14 -5.84
CA LEU A 64 -3.16 -15.83 -6.09
C LEU A 64 -1.89 -15.64 -5.27
N HIS A 65 -0.95 -14.86 -5.81
CA HIS A 65 0.23 -14.42 -5.07
C HIS A 65 -0.19 -13.59 -3.84
N GLN A 66 0.64 -13.63 -2.79
CA GLN A 66 0.46 -12.76 -1.65
C GLN A 66 0.77 -11.31 -2.04
N TYR A 67 -0.13 -10.37 -1.73
CA TYR A 67 0.07 -8.94 -2.02
C TYR A 67 0.23 -8.11 -0.74
N LEU A 68 0.95 -7.01 -0.89
CA LEU A 68 0.99 -5.88 0.04
C LEU A 68 0.21 -4.72 -0.58
N VAL A 69 -0.63 -4.07 0.21
CA VAL A 69 -1.28 -2.81 -0.19
C VAL A 69 -0.72 -1.68 0.65
N PHE A 70 -0.28 -0.60 0.02
CA PHE A 70 0.33 0.54 0.70
C PHE A 70 -0.14 1.87 0.12
N VAL A 71 -0.10 2.92 0.93
CA VAL A 71 -0.27 4.29 0.44
C VAL A 71 1.04 4.83 -0.12
N GLY A 72 0.99 5.51 -1.26
CA GLY A 72 2.15 6.14 -1.89
C GLY A 72 1.91 7.61 -2.24
N TRP A 73 2.97 8.41 -2.14
CA TRP A 73 3.01 9.81 -2.61
C TRP A 73 4.05 9.97 -3.70
N SER A 74 3.64 10.51 -4.85
CA SER A 74 4.56 10.90 -5.92
C SER A 74 5.47 12.04 -5.45
N SER A 75 6.76 11.96 -5.80
CA SER A 75 7.75 13.02 -5.61
C SER A 75 7.55 14.21 -6.55
N ASN A 76 6.72 14.05 -7.59
CA ASN A 76 6.42 15.08 -8.58
C ASN A 76 4.96 15.53 -8.46
N PRO A 77 4.67 16.85 -8.53
CA PRO A 77 5.60 17.96 -8.79
C PRO A 77 6.31 18.50 -7.53
N ARG A 78 6.01 17.96 -6.34
CA ARG A 78 6.55 18.46 -5.08
C ARG A 78 7.22 17.32 -4.34
N LYS A 79 8.38 17.57 -3.74
CA LYS A 79 9.07 16.65 -2.82
C LYS A 79 8.91 17.08 -1.34
N LEU A 80 8.99 18.39 -1.07
CA LEU A 80 8.86 18.99 0.26
C LEU A 80 7.38 19.13 0.68
N GLY A 81 7.11 19.50 1.94
CA GLY A 81 5.75 19.82 2.42
C GLY A 81 5.00 18.68 3.10
N ILE A 82 5.53 17.46 3.14
CA ILE A 82 4.74 16.29 3.58
C ILE A 82 4.31 16.35 5.05
N LYS A 83 5.09 17.02 5.90
CA LYS A 83 4.73 17.19 7.32
C LYS A 83 3.62 18.22 7.54
N HIS A 84 3.62 19.28 6.74
CA HIS A 84 2.80 20.47 6.98
C HIS A 84 1.63 20.61 6.01
N CYS A 85 1.62 19.83 4.92
CA CYS A 85 0.56 19.82 3.93
C CYS A 85 0.12 18.37 3.67
N TYR A 86 -0.92 17.96 4.41
CA TYR A 86 -1.59 16.68 4.20
C TYR A 86 -2.54 16.70 2.98
N ASN A 87 -2.75 17.87 2.37
CA ASN A 87 -3.51 18.10 1.14
C ASN A 87 -2.66 17.74 -0.09
N ARG A 88 -2.09 16.54 -0.10
CA ARG A 88 -1.23 16.07 -1.18
C ARG A 88 -1.89 14.90 -1.90
N PRO A 89 -1.79 14.84 -3.25
CA PRO A 89 -2.16 13.66 -3.98
C PRO A 89 -1.46 12.41 -3.44
N CYS A 90 -2.23 11.36 -3.23
CA CYS A 90 -1.77 10.05 -2.79
C CYS A 90 -2.69 8.96 -3.33
N ALA A 91 -2.16 7.77 -3.49
CA ALA A 91 -2.93 6.64 -3.99
C ALA A 91 -2.59 5.37 -3.24
N LEU A 92 -3.47 4.38 -3.32
CA LEU A 92 -3.19 3.03 -2.85
C LEU A 92 -2.58 2.20 -3.97
N TYR A 93 -1.55 1.46 -3.61
CA TYR A 93 -0.79 0.64 -4.52
C TYR A 93 -0.76 -0.81 -4.04
N ALA A 94 -0.84 -1.76 -4.97
CA ALA A 94 -0.62 -3.17 -4.71
C ALA A 94 0.72 -3.62 -5.30
N VAL A 95 1.48 -4.40 -4.53
CA VAL A 95 2.74 -5.03 -4.97
C VAL A 95 2.79 -6.47 -4.47
N ARG A 96 3.38 -7.36 -5.27
CA ARG A 96 3.60 -8.75 -4.86
C ARG A 96 4.58 -8.80 -3.71
N ALA A 97 4.26 -9.57 -2.68
CA ALA A 97 5.18 -9.84 -1.60
C ALA A 97 6.31 -10.77 -2.09
N PRO A 98 7.57 -10.55 -1.65
CA PRO A 98 8.67 -11.47 -1.92
C PRO A 98 8.35 -12.88 -1.38
N ILE A 99 8.82 -13.91 -2.07
CA ILE A 99 8.74 -15.30 -1.62
C ILE A 99 10.10 -15.70 -1.05
N TYR A 100 10.10 -16.29 0.15
CA TYR A 100 11.27 -16.97 0.68
C TYR A 100 11.43 -18.31 -0.05
N ALA A 101 12.54 -18.49 -0.77
CA ALA A 101 12.87 -19.82 -1.29
C ALA A 101 13.14 -20.73 -0.09
N SER A 102 12.40 -21.84 0.04
CA SER A 102 12.69 -22.83 1.07
C SER A 102 13.88 -23.69 0.63
N GLU A 103 14.79 -24.05 1.54
CA GLU A 103 15.90 -24.99 1.28
C GLU A 103 15.46 -26.46 1.10
N ALA A 104 14.29 -26.70 0.52
CA ALA A 104 13.73 -28.04 0.36
C ALA A 104 13.00 -28.22 -0.99
N SER A 105 13.67 -27.91 -2.10
CA SER A 105 13.53 -28.66 -3.35
C SER A 105 14.62 -28.26 -4.33
N ASP A 106 15.41 -29.25 -4.73
CA ASP A 106 16.42 -29.18 -5.78
C ASP A 106 15.75 -29.16 -7.17
N PHE A 107 14.82 -28.22 -7.36
CA PHE A 107 14.29 -27.86 -8.66
C PHE A 107 14.87 -26.50 -9.01
N GLU A 108 15.75 -26.48 -10.01
CA GLU A 108 16.15 -25.26 -10.70
C GLU A 108 14.89 -24.55 -11.22
N VAL A 109 14.31 -23.69 -10.39
CA VAL A 109 13.39 -22.68 -10.87
C VAL A 109 14.27 -21.59 -11.46
N LYS A 110 14.47 -21.64 -12.78
CA LYS A 110 14.82 -20.46 -13.57
C LYS A 110 13.67 -19.45 -13.50
N GLU A 111 13.44 -18.88 -12.32
CA GLU A 111 12.72 -17.63 -12.21
C GLU A 111 13.75 -16.54 -12.52
N SER A 112 13.70 -16.07 -13.78
CA SER A 112 14.28 -14.79 -14.15
C SER A 112 13.93 -13.75 -13.08
N PRO A 113 14.88 -12.90 -12.66
CA PRO A 113 14.62 -11.92 -11.62
C PRO A 113 13.38 -11.11 -12.01
N ASN A 114 12.33 -11.18 -11.18
CA ASN A 114 11.05 -10.48 -11.31
C ASN A 114 11.25 -8.95 -11.33
N GLU A 115 11.77 -8.42 -12.43
CA GLU A 115 11.78 -7.00 -12.78
C GLU A 115 10.43 -6.57 -13.40
N ASP A 116 9.57 -7.52 -13.81
CA ASP A 116 8.41 -7.27 -14.69
C ASP A 116 7.03 -7.27 -14.00
N SER A 117 6.93 -7.29 -12.66
CA SER A 117 5.64 -7.09 -11.98
C SER A 117 5.59 -5.69 -11.36
N PRO A 118 5.24 -4.65 -12.16
CA PRO A 118 5.20 -3.28 -11.66
C PRO A 118 4.15 -3.13 -10.56
N VAL A 119 4.40 -2.18 -9.65
CA VAL A 119 3.41 -1.75 -8.67
C VAL A 119 2.11 -1.34 -9.39
N LEU A 120 0.95 -1.80 -8.91
CA LEU A 120 -0.34 -1.45 -9.47
C LEU A 120 -0.97 -0.30 -8.67
N ASN A 121 -1.38 0.78 -9.34
CA ASN A 121 -2.21 1.82 -8.73
C ASN A 121 -3.67 1.35 -8.66
N LEU A 122 -4.20 1.14 -7.46
CA LEU A 122 -5.57 0.69 -7.22
C LEU A 122 -6.59 1.83 -7.29
N THR A 123 -6.15 3.07 -7.12
CA THR A 123 -7.03 4.24 -6.96
C THR A 123 -6.68 5.34 -7.94
N GLU A 124 -6.39 4.99 -9.20
CA GLU A 124 -5.99 5.94 -10.24
C GLU A 124 -7.09 6.97 -10.57
N SER A 125 -8.35 6.60 -10.36
CA SER A 125 -9.52 7.44 -10.67
C SER A 125 -9.80 8.55 -9.65
N ILE A 126 -9.09 8.60 -8.52
CA ILE A 126 -9.25 9.64 -7.50
C ILE A 126 -7.91 10.27 -7.12
N SER A 127 -7.95 11.52 -6.69
CA SER A 127 -6.74 12.29 -6.37
C SER A 127 -6.12 11.95 -5.01
N SER A 128 -6.84 11.25 -4.14
CA SER A 128 -6.38 10.91 -2.78
C SER A 128 -6.95 9.58 -2.30
N ALA A 129 -6.08 8.69 -1.81
CA ALA A 129 -6.48 7.48 -1.09
C ALA A 129 -5.43 7.10 -0.04
N PHE A 130 -5.85 6.92 1.22
CA PHE A 130 -4.95 6.63 2.34
C PHE A 130 -5.66 5.85 3.44
N PHE A 131 -4.88 5.36 4.42
CA PHE A 131 -5.34 4.44 5.47
C PHE A 131 -6.04 3.18 4.94
N PRO A 132 -5.34 2.35 4.14
CA PRO A 132 -5.90 1.09 3.68
C PRO A 132 -6.19 0.15 4.85
N SER A 133 -7.34 -0.52 4.80
CA SER A 133 -7.72 -1.61 5.69
C SER A 133 -8.59 -2.61 4.95
N PHE A 134 -8.46 -3.90 5.26
CA PHE A 134 -9.36 -4.92 4.73
C PHE A 134 -10.55 -5.12 5.67
N SER A 135 -11.70 -5.50 5.10
CA SER A 135 -12.87 -5.92 5.87
C SER A 135 -12.60 -7.21 6.64
N PHE A 136 -13.28 -7.35 7.77
CA PHE A 136 -13.35 -8.59 8.55
C PHE A 136 -14.82 -8.98 8.67
N GLN A 137 -15.15 -10.25 8.43
CA GLN A 137 -16.40 -10.83 8.91
C GLN A 137 -16.13 -11.68 10.14
N PRO A 138 -17.08 -11.76 11.09
CA PRO A 138 -17.06 -12.80 12.10
C PRO A 138 -17.12 -14.16 11.40
N LEU A 139 -16.19 -15.07 11.72
CA LEU A 139 -16.35 -16.48 11.40
C LEU A 139 -17.56 -17.03 12.16
N ASP A 140 -18.23 -18.00 11.54
CA ASP A 140 -19.35 -18.77 12.09
C ASP A 140 -19.14 -19.06 13.60
N PRO A 141 -20.07 -18.69 14.50
CA PRO A 141 -19.91 -18.79 15.96
C PRO A 141 -19.69 -20.22 16.51
N LEU A 142 -19.59 -21.25 15.66
CA LEU A 142 -19.42 -22.64 16.03
C LEU A 142 -17.97 -23.17 16.07
N HIS A 143 -16.96 -22.41 15.63
CA HIS A 143 -15.54 -22.82 15.72
C HIS A 143 -14.70 -21.75 16.46
N VAL A 144 -14.24 -22.09 17.66
CA VAL A 144 -13.70 -21.15 18.67
C VAL A 144 -12.18 -20.90 18.53
N ASP A 145 -11.49 -21.58 17.62
CA ASP A 145 -10.02 -21.56 17.61
C ASP A 145 -9.36 -20.63 16.58
N ASP A 146 -10.12 -20.04 15.63
CA ASP A 146 -9.59 -19.08 14.65
C ASP A 146 -10.35 -17.75 14.68
N LEU A 147 -10.10 -16.94 15.72
CA LEU A 147 -10.66 -15.60 15.82
C LEU A 147 -9.99 -14.69 14.76
N TYR A 148 -10.76 -14.26 13.76
CA TYR A 148 -10.40 -13.35 12.65
C TYR A 148 -9.77 -13.98 11.41
N SER A 149 -10.59 -14.63 10.57
CA SER A 149 -10.29 -14.68 9.13
C SER A 149 -10.84 -13.41 8.46
N PRO A 150 -10.01 -12.53 7.90
CA PRO A 150 -10.52 -11.47 7.04
C PRO A 150 -11.14 -12.14 5.83
N ASP A 151 -12.48 -12.09 5.73
CA ASP A 151 -13.17 -12.40 4.47
C ASP A 151 -12.53 -11.61 3.33
N GLY A 152 -11.99 -10.44 3.65
CA GLY A 152 -11.02 -9.76 2.83
C GLY A 152 -11.61 -9.24 1.54
N ARG A 153 -12.95 -9.22 1.47
CA ARG A 153 -13.72 -8.95 0.26
C ARG A 153 -13.73 -7.48 -0.10
N PHE A 154 -13.41 -6.60 0.85
CA PHE A 154 -13.33 -5.17 0.59
C PHE A 154 -12.02 -4.61 1.12
N LEU A 155 -11.34 -3.85 0.26
CA LEU A 155 -10.33 -2.88 0.66
C LEU A 155 -11.04 -1.55 0.91
N VAL A 156 -11.07 -1.10 2.16
CA VAL A 156 -11.64 0.20 2.55
C VAL A 156 -10.54 1.22 2.82
N PHE A 157 -10.83 2.49 2.54
CA PHE A 157 -9.87 3.58 2.71
C PHE A 157 -10.56 4.96 2.80
N LEU A 158 -9.81 5.95 3.26
CA LEU A 158 -10.23 7.34 3.29
C LEU A 158 -9.66 8.11 2.09
N SER A 159 -10.40 9.10 1.61
CA SER A 159 -9.97 10.03 0.57
C SER A 159 -10.09 11.47 1.03
N ARG A 160 -9.06 12.27 0.72
CA ARG A 160 -9.02 13.72 0.92
C ARG A 160 -9.18 14.49 -0.37
N SER A 161 -9.82 13.91 -1.38
CA SER A 161 -9.93 14.53 -2.71
C SER A 161 -10.48 15.96 -2.64
N CYS A 162 -11.45 16.25 -1.77
CA CYS A 162 -11.91 17.64 -1.56
C CYS A 162 -10.78 18.60 -1.15
N SER A 163 -9.92 18.22 -0.21
CA SER A 163 -8.78 19.03 0.22
C SER A 163 -7.68 19.12 -0.87
N VAL A 164 -7.44 18.02 -1.58
CA VAL A 164 -6.40 17.93 -2.63
C VAL A 164 -6.78 18.73 -3.87
N ASP A 165 -8.04 18.63 -4.30
CA ASP A 165 -8.52 19.21 -5.57
C ASP A 165 -8.80 20.71 -5.43
N SER A 166 -9.31 21.15 -4.27
CA SER A 166 -9.62 22.57 -4.03
C SER A 166 -8.45 23.34 -3.39
N GLY A 167 -7.51 22.65 -2.75
CA GLY A 167 -6.50 23.26 -1.88
C GLY A 167 -7.02 23.70 -0.51
N ALA A 168 -8.31 23.53 -0.21
CA ALA A 168 -8.88 23.89 1.09
C ALA A 168 -8.27 23.06 2.23
N HIS A 169 -7.83 23.73 3.29
CA HIS A 169 -7.40 23.06 4.51
C HIS A 169 -8.62 22.58 5.31
N SER A 170 -8.51 21.38 5.88
CA SER A 170 -9.55 20.80 6.74
C SER A 170 -10.90 20.57 6.04
N ALA A 171 -10.92 20.31 4.73
CA ALA A 171 -12.12 19.87 4.05
C ALA A 171 -12.50 18.43 4.45
N THR A 172 -13.75 18.05 4.20
CA THR A 172 -14.30 16.75 4.58
C THR A 172 -13.58 15.59 3.89
N ASP A 173 -13.26 14.55 4.66
CA ASP A 173 -12.77 13.27 4.13
C ASP A 173 -13.97 12.42 3.66
N SER A 174 -13.79 11.65 2.60
CA SER A 174 -14.77 10.65 2.13
C SER A 174 -14.29 9.23 2.42
N PHE A 175 -15.22 8.27 2.53
CA PHE A 175 -14.93 6.88 2.85
C PHE A 175 -15.35 5.98 1.70
N HIS A 176 -14.39 5.20 1.20
CA HIS A 176 -14.48 4.44 -0.04
C HIS A 176 -14.16 2.97 0.18
N ARG A 177 -14.59 2.14 -0.77
CA ARG A 177 -14.17 0.74 -0.87
C ARG A 177 -13.87 0.32 -2.30
N ILE A 178 -13.06 -0.73 -2.41
CA ILE A 178 -12.80 -1.51 -3.61
C ILE A 178 -13.14 -2.97 -3.29
N ASP A 179 -13.81 -3.66 -4.22
CA ASP A 179 -14.00 -5.11 -4.13
C ASP A 179 -12.65 -5.82 -4.30
N TRP A 180 -12.35 -6.74 -3.39
CA TRP A 180 -11.10 -7.50 -3.34
C TRP A 180 -11.38 -9.02 -3.34
N PRO A 181 -10.57 -9.84 -4.03
CA PRO A 181 -9.45 -9.47 -4.88
C PRO A 181 -9.95 -8.75 -6.14
N VAL A 182 -9.17 -7.79 -6.63
CA VAL A 182 -9.47 -7.19 -7.93
C VAL A 182 -9.36 -8.31 -8.97
N LYS A 183 -10.42 -8.52 -9.77
CA LYS A 183 -10.45 -9.62 -10.74
C LYS A 183 -9.20 -9.53 -11.63
N PRO A 184 -8.35 -10.56 -11.66
CA PRO A 184 -7.18 -10.53 -12.51
C PRO A 184 -7.63 -10.59 -13.97
N VAL A 185 -7.18 -9.63 -14.77
CA VAL A 185 -7.27 -9.73 -16.24
C VAL A 185 -5.95 -10.38 -16.67
N ASN A 186 -6.01 -11.60 -17.22
CA ASN A 186 -4.82 -12.38 -17.61
C ASN A 186 -3.83 -12.70 -16.46
N GLY A 187 -4.32 -12.94 -15.24
CA GLY A 187 -3.46 -13.28 -14.10
C GLY A 187 -2.78 -12.08 -13.41
N GLN A 188 -3.09 -10.85 -13.84
CA GLN A 188 -2.59 -9.61 -13.26
C GLN A 188 -3.74 -8.77 -12.70
N LEU A 189 -3.57 -8.20 -11.51
CA LEU A 189 -4.53 -7.27 -10.92
C LEU A 189 -4.75 -6.07 -11.86
N SER A 190 -5.99 -5.61 -12.02
CA SER A 190 -6.37 -4.51 -12.91
C SER A 190 -6.83 -3.27 -12.13
N SER A 191 -7.05 -2.14 -12.82
CA SER A 191 -7.59 -0.92 -12.20
C SER A 191 -8.97 -1.22 -11.57
N SER A 192 -9.21 -0.66 -10.38
CA SER A 192 -10.36 -1.03 -9.55
C SER A 192 -11.52 -0.04 -9.67
N ILE A 193 -12.74 -0.55 -9.65
CA ILE A 193 -13.94 0.28 -9.49
C ILE A 193 -14.00 0.72 -8.02
N ILE A 194 -13.98 2.02 -7.80
CA ILE A 194 -14.10 2.63 -6.47
C ILE A 194 -15.58 2.87 -6.19
N ILE A 195 -16.03 2.45 -5.01
CA ILE A 195 -17.41 2.61 -4.54
C ILE A 195 -17.41 3.51 -3.31
N ASP A 196 -18.16 4.61 -3.37
CA ASP A 196 -18.46 5.46 -2.22
C ASP A 196 -19.27 4.68 -1.18
N VAL A 197 -18.75 4.56 0.04
CA VAL A 197 -19.45 3.90 1.15
C VAL A 197 -20.23 4.92 1.97
N VAL A 198 -19.66 6.11 2.15
CA VAL A 198 -20.34 7.27 2.71
C VAL A 198 -20.04 8.44 1.79
N SER A 199 -21.07 8.93 1.09
CA SER A 199 -20.95 10.14 0.29
C SER A 199 -20.66 11.31 1.22
N SER A 200 -19.54 12.00 1.00
CA SER A 200 -19.29 13.27 1.66
C SER A 200 -20.40 14.23 1.26
N SER A 201 -21.15 14.76 2.25
CA SER A 201 -22.00 15.92 1.99
C SER A 201 -21.11 17.03 1.42
N SER A 202 -21.59 17.62 0.33
CA SER A 202 -20.88 18.64 -0.46
C SER A 202 -20.16 19.64 0.44
N CYS A 203 -18.89 19.91 0.11
CA CYS A 203 -18.14 20.98 0.74
C CYS A 203 -18.95 22.27 0.64
N LEU A 204 -19.35 22.84 1.78
CA LEU A 204 -19.75 24.24 1.82
C LEU A 204 -18.47 25.04 1.57
N SER A 205 -18.35 25.59 0.37
CA SER A 205 -17.40 26.66 0.10
C SER A 205 -17.74 27.81 1.04
N VAL A 206 -16.84 28.11 1.98
CA VAL A 206 -16.90 29.33 2.80
C VAL A 206 -16.33 30.48 1.98
#